data_AF-A0A5N5K0I9-F1
#
_entry.id   AF-A0A5N5K0I9-F1
#
_cell.length_a   1.000
_cell.length_b   1.000
_cell.length_c   1.000
_cell.angle_alpha   90.00
_cell.angle_beta   90.00
_cell.angle_gamma   90.00
#
_symmetry.space_group_name_H-M   'P 1'
#
loop_
_entity.id
_entity.type
_entity.pdbx_description
1 polymer ?
#
loop_
_entity_poly.entity_id
_entity_poly.type
_entity_poly.pdbx_seq_one_letter_code
_entity_poly.pdbx_strand_id
1 'polypeptide(L)'
;MVSILSIFFFCFPTLALSASFRQIFLPPTGFGPESLAFEFPGGAFYTGVSDGRILRYQPLTGFTYFAFTSPNRTIAFCDGATDDPVKGPICGRPFGLAYDPIARLLYIADAYYGLLVADSNGRLAKQIATGAEGQPFVFCNGLDIDPITRNIFFTDTSAVYDLRSSFVNLQYLQNSTKGLQANDSTGRLLKYDVRTNQVTV
;
A
#
# COMPACT_ATOMS: atom_id res chain seq x y z
N MET A 1 59.82 9.27 -20.73
CA MET A 1 58.54 9.37 -21.45
C MET A 1 57.62 8.30 -20.88
N VAL A 2 56.70 8.68 -20.00
CA VAL A 2 55.73 7.75 -19.39
C VAL A 2 54.48 7.77 -20.26
N SER A 3 54.15 6.64 -20.88
CA SER A 3 52.95 6.48 -21.70
C SER A 3 51.76 6.22 -20.77
N ILE A 4 50.77 7.11 -20.76
CA ILE A 4 49.50 6.93 -20.06
C ILE A 4 48.56 6.25 -21.04
N LEU A 5 48.23 4.99 -20.78
CA LEU A 5 47.22 4.23 -21.53
C LEU A 5 45.83 4.63 -21.02
N SER A 6 45.20 5.59 -21.69
CA SER A 6 43.81 5.98 -21.42
C SER A 6 42.85 4.95 -22.04
N ILE A 7 42.28 4.07 -21.21
CA ILE A 7 41.23 3.13 -21.63
C ILE A 7 39.89 3.87 -21.61
N PHE A 8 39.38 4.23 -22.79
CA PHE A 8 38.02 4.74 -22.94
C PHE A 8 37.02 3.58 -22.88
N PHE A 9 36.32 3.43 -21.76
CA PHE A 9 35.13 2.57 -21.68
C PHE A 9 34.00 3.23 -22.46
N PHE A 10 33.81 2.82 -23.71
CA PHE A 10 32.59 3.14 -24.46
C PHE A 10 31.42 2.39 -23.83
N CYS A 11 30.66 3.07 -22.98
CA CYS A 11 29.37 2.59 -22.52
C CYS A 11 28.38 2.73 -23.70
N PHE A 12 28.22 1.67 -24.48
CA PHE A 12 27.14 1.60 -25.46
C PHE A 12 25.81 1.48 -24.70
N PRO A 13 24.84 2.39 -24.92
CA PRO A 13 23.51 2.20 -24.35
C PRO A 13 22.92 0.94 -24.98
N THR A 14 22.84 -0.14 -24.21
CA THR A 14 22.06 -1.31 -24.60
C THR A 14 20.60 -0.87 -24.69
N LEU A 15 20.11 -0.66 -25.91
CA LEU A 15 18.68 -0.58 -26.19
C LEU A 15 18.08 -1.93 -25.80
N ALA A 16 17.52 -2.01 -24.60
CA ALA A 16 16.72 -3.15 -24.16
C ALA A 16 15.38 -3.12 -24.90
N LEU A 17 15.34 -3.68 -26.12
CA LEU A 17 14.09 -3.99 -26.80
C LEU A 17 13.44 -5.19 -26.10
N SER A 18 12.65 -4.93 -25.05
CA SER A 18 11.75 -5.94 -24.49
C SER A 18 10.56 -6.11 -25.42
N ALA A 19 10.60 -7.15 -26.27
CA ALA A 19 9.53 -7.48 -27.21
C ALA A 19 8.40 -8.32 -26.60
N SER A 20 8.49 -8.68 -25.30
CA SER A 20 7.49 -9.52 -24.64
C SER A 20 6.86 -8.79 -23.46
N PHE A 21 5.61 -8.37 -23.63
CA PHE A 21 4.75 -7.97 -22.52
C PHE A 21 4.08 -9.21 -21.94
N ARG A 22 4.30 -9.47 -20.64
CA ARG A 22 3.61 -10.54 -19.92
C ARG A 22 2.72 -9.92 -18.86
N GLN A 23 1.42 -10.10 -19.00
CA GLN A 23 0.44 -9.69 -18.01
C GLN A 23 0.27 -10.77 -16.95
N ILE A 24 0.26 -10.37 -15.67
CA ILE A 24 -0.13 -11.22 -14.56
C ILE A 24 -1.54 -10.79 -14.15
N PHE A 25 -2.51 -11.69 -14.32
CA PHE A 25 -3.91 -11.40 -14.00
C PHE A 25 -4.19 -11.66 -12.52
N LEU A 26 -4.95 -10.77 -11.90
CA LEU A 26 -5.51 -11.00 -10.57
C LEU A 26 -6.55 -12.13 -10.61
N PRO A 27 -6.83 -12.77 -9.45
CA PRO A 27 -7.99 -13.66 -9.33
C PRO A 27 -9.29 -12.94 -9.73
N PRO A 28 -10.35 -13.65 -10.19
CA PRO A 28 -11.58 -13.01 -10.69
C PRO A 28 -12.27 -12.03 -9.73
N THR A 29 -12.05 -12.19 -8.43
CA THR A 29 -12.59 -11.32 -7.37
C THR A 29 -11.64 -10.20 -6.92
N GLY A 30 -10.43 -10.13 -7.47
CA GLY A 30 -9.42 -9.14 -7.13
C GLY A 30 -9.49 -7.95 -8.07
N PHE A 31 -9.89 -6.80 -7.55
CA PHE A 31 -9.98 -5.54 -8.32
C PHE A 31 -9.13 -4.45 -7.68
N GLY A 32 -8.74 -3.45 -8.48
CA GLY A 32 -8.06 -2.25 -8.01
C GLY A 32 -6.77 -2.48 -7.22
N PRO A 33 -5.77 -3.21 -7.77
CA PRO A 33 -4.44 -3.22 -7.16
C PRO A 33 -3.83 -1.82 -7.21
N GLU A 34 -3.22 -1.36 -6.12
CA GLU A 34 -2.67 0.00 -6.02
C GLU A 34 -1.17 -0.02 -5.73
N SER A 35 -0.75 -0.72 -4.67
CA SER A 35 0.67 -0.86 -4.30
C SER A 35 1.20 -2.28 -4.44
N LEU A 36 2.52 -2.38 -4.63
CA LEU A 36 3.27 -3.63 -4.66
C LEU A 36 4.37 -3.62 -3.59
N ALA A 37 4.51 -4.73 -2.87
CA ALA A 37 5.63 -4.96 -1.96
C ALA A 37 6.33 -6.28 -2.30
N PHE A 38 7.64 -6.26 -2.49
CA PHE A 38 8.39 -7.45 -2.91
C PHE A 38 9.01 -8.18 -1.73
N GLU A 39 8.84 -9.50 -1.72
CA GLU A 39 9.58 -10.41 -0.86
C GLU A 39 10.88 -10.82 -1.56
N PHE A 40 12.01 -10.49 -0.96
CA PHE A 40 13.32 -10.87 -1.47
C PHE A 40 14.08 -11.73 -0.44
N PRO A 41 14.70 -12.85 -0.87
CA PRO A 41 14.76 -13.40 -2.23
C PRO A 41 13.50 -14.22 -2.62
N GLY A 42 13.36 -14.57 -3.91
CA GLY A 42 12.34 -15.54 -4.36
C GLY A 42 11.27 -14.99 -5.30
N GLY A 43 11.20 -13.67 -5.49
CA GLY A 43 10.33 -13.04 -6.49
C GLY A 43 8.84 -13.10 -6.16
N ALA A 44 8.48 -13.45 -4.92
CA ALA A 44 7.13 -13.28 -4.43
C ALA A 44 6.87 -11.79 -4.17
N PHE A 45 5.61 -11.37 -4.32
CA PHE A 45 5.22 -9.99 -4.01
C PHE A 45 3.77 -9.93 -3.57
N TYR A 46 3.40 -8.84 -2.94
CA TYR A 46 2.08 -8.60 -2.38
C TYR A 46 1.40 -7.44 -3.09
N THR A 47 0.07 -7.48 -3.15
CA THR A 47 -0.76 -6.35 -3.57
C THR A 47 -2.03 -6.30 -2.73
N GLY A 48 -2.47 -5.10 -2.38
CA GLY A 48 -3.80 -4.84 -1.86
C GLY A 48 -4.84 -4.92 -2.98
N VAL A 49 -6.11 -5.17 -2.64
CA VAL A 49 -7.25 -5.11 -3.57
C VAL A 49 -8.44 -4.40 -2.93
N SER A 50 -9.40 -3.96 -3.75
CA SER A 50 -10.54 -3.11 -3.36
C SER A 50 -11.40 -3.66 -2.23
N ASP A 51 -11.49 -4.98 -2.11
CA ASP A 51 -12.26 -5.63 -1.06
C ASP A 51 -11.54 -5.76 0.28
N GLY A 52 -10.38 -5.11 0.46
CA GLY A 52 -9.63 -5.09 1.71
C GLY A 52 -8.72 -6.30 1.93
N ARG A 53 -8.66 -7.24 0.97
CA ARG A 53 -7.69 -8.34 1.00
C ARG A 53 -6.32 -7.88 0.52
N ILE A 54 -5.31 -8.63 0.94
CA ILE A 54 -3.95 -8.58 0.43
C ILE A 54 -3.68 -9.94 -0.20
N LEU A 55 -3.25 -9.93 -1.45
CA LEU A 55 -2.91 -11.11 -2.21
C LEU A 55 -1.39 -11.23 -2.30
N ARG A 56 -0.87 -12.46 -2.23
CA ARG A 56 0.54 -12.78 -2.46
C ARG A 56 0.67 -13.51 -3.79
N TYR A 57 1.47 -12.98 -4.69
CA TYR A 57 1.90 -13.67 -5.90
C TYR A 57 3.14 -14.51 -5.62
N GLN A 58 3.17 -15.72 -6.17
CA GLN A 58 4.37 -16.55 -6.24
C GLN A 58 4.59 -16.98 -7.69
N PRO A 59 5.83 -16.98 -8.21
CA PRO A 59 6.12 -17.31 -9.61
C PRO A 59 5.56 -18.65 -10.09
N LEU A 60 5.54 -19.67 -9.21
CA LEU A 60 5.12 -21.03 -9.54
C LEU A 60 3.61 -21.26 -9.41
N THR A 61 2.94 -20.55 -8.50
CA THR A 61 1.53 -20.84 -8.14
C THR A 61 0.57 -19.69 -8.44
N GLY A 62 1.07 -18.51 -8.83
CA GLY A 62 0.26 -17.33 -9.04
C GLY A 62 -0.20 -16.69 -7.73
N PHE A 63 -1.33 -15.97 -7.80
CA PHE A 63 -1.90 -15.27 -6.65
C PHE A 63 -2.63 -16.21 -5.69
N THR A 64 -2.33 -16.06 -4.41
CA THR A 64 -3.08 -16.65 -3.30
C THR A 64 -3.51 -15.55 -2.34
N TYR A 65 -4.60 -15.79 -1.61
CA TYR A 65 -4.96 -14.96 -0.47
C TYR A 65 -3.86 -14.99 0.59
N PHE A 66 -3.55 -13.84 1.19
CA PHE A 66 -2.53 -13.71 2.24
C PHE A 66 -3.10 -13.11 3.52
N ALA A 67 -3.62 -11.88 3.47
CA ALA A 67 -4.04 -11.14 4.66
C ALA A 67 -5.25 -10.23 4.38
N PHE A 68 -5.77 -9.59 5.42
CA PHE A 68 -6.84 -8.60 5.36
C PHE A 68 -6.73 -7.60 6.51
N THR A 69 -7.29 -6.41 6.34
CA THR A 69 -7.10 -5.29 7.29
C THR A 69 -8.27 -5.12 8.27
N SER A 70 -9.51 -5.42 7.86
CA SER A 70 -10.68 -5.25 8.72
C SER A 70 -11.01 -6.48 9.59
N PRO A 71 -11.12 -6.35 10.92
CA PRO A 71 -11.52 -7.47 11.79
C PRO A 71 -12.97 -7.91 11.60
N ASN A 72 -13.84 -7.01 11.10
CA ASN A 72 -15.28 -7.25 11.00
C ASN A 72 -15.73 -7.64 9.58
N ARG A 73 -14.79 -7.86 8.65
CA ARG A 73 -15.13 -8.30 7.30
C ARG A 73 -15.80 -9.67 7.33
N THR A 74 -16.67 -9.93 6.37
CA THR A 74 -17.12 -11.29 6.04
C THR A 74 -16.88 -11.56 4.56
N ILE A 75 -16.65 -12.82 4.21
CA ILE A 75 -16.43 -13.22 2.81
C ILE A 75 -17.64 -12.81 1.95
N ALA A 76 -18.85 -13.11 2.41
CA ALA A 76 -20.08 -12.82 1.67
C ALA A 76 -20.32 -11.32 1.43
N PHE A 77 -19.84 -10.45 2.33
CA PHE A 77 -20.05 -9.01 2.21
C PHE A 77 -18.94 -8.33 1.39
N CYS A 78 -17.70 -8.74 1.62
CA CYS A 78 -16.52 -8.03 1.12
C CYS A 78 -15.93 -8.64 -0.16
N ASP A 79 -15.75 -9.96 -0.26
CA ASP A 79 -14.98 -10.55 -1.37
C ASP A 79 -15.60 -10.20 -2.74
N GLY A 80 -14.78 -9.67 -3.65
CA GLY A 80 -15.23 -9.19 -4.95
C GLY A 80 -15.84 -7.79 -4.95
N ALA A 81 -15.89 -7.11 -3.81
CA ALA A 81 -16.20 -5.69 -3.76
C ALA A 81 -15.17 -4.88 -4.55
N THR A 82 -15.68 -3.93 -5.34
CA THR A 82 -14.87 -2.86 -5.94
C THR A 82 -14.73 -1.71 -4.94
N ASP A 83 -14.23 -0.55 -5.38
CA ASP A 83 -14.10 0.67 -4.55
C ASP A 83 -15.48 1.28 -4.20
N ASP A 84 -16.34 0.47 -3.58
CA ASP A 84 -17.62 0.85 -3.01
C ASP A 84 -17.37 1.53 -1.64
N PRO A 85 -17.63 2.83 -1.52
CA PRO A 85 -17.37 3.60 -0.32
C PRO A 85 -18.31 3.28 0.85
N VAL A 86 -19.38 2.53 0.64
CA VAL A 86 -20.18 1.96 1.73
C VAL A 86 -19.46 0.74 2.32
N LYS A 87 -18.81 -0.05 1.47
CA LYS A 87 -18.11 -1.27 1.88
C LYS A 87 -16.72 -1.00 2.43
N GLY A 88 -15.99 -0.01 1.88
CA GLY A 88 -14.64 0.34 2.31
C GLY A 88 -14.45 0.42 3.82
N PRO A 89 -15.28 1.20 4.57
CA PRO A 89 -15.20 1.28 6.02
C PRO A 89 -15.40 -0.05 6.78
N ILE A 90 -16.03 -1.05 6.16
CA ILE A 90 -16.29 -2.38 6.74
C ILE A 90 -15.24 -3.39 6.29
N CYS A 91 -14.80 -3.31 5.04
CA CYS A 91 -13.92 -4.30 4.43
C CYS A 91 -12.44 -3.95 4.54
N GLY A 92 -12.12 -2.66 4.71
CA GLY A 92 -10.79 -2.09 4.58
C GLY A 92 -10.45 -1.78 3.13
N ARG A 93 -9.38 -1.00 2.93
CA ARG A 93 -8.82 -0.69 1.62
C ARG A 93 -7.31 -0.41 1.76
N PRO A 94 -6.46 -1.44 1.61
CA PRO A 94 -5.01 -1.29 1.65
C PRO A 94 -4.53 -0.58 0.38
N PHE A 95 -4.05 0.65 0.53
CA PHE A 95 -3.40 1.41 -0.54
C PHE A 95 -1.91 1.07 -0.55
N GLY A 96 -1.14 1.56 0.42
CA GLY A 96 0.31 1.35 0.47
C GLY A 96 0.73 0.04 1.15
N LEU A 97 1.74 -0.61 0.58
CA LEU A 97 2.39 -1.79 1.13
C LEU A 97 3.91 -1.65 1.07
N ALA A 98 4.62 -2.12 2.11
CA ALA A 98 6.05 -2.36 2.02
C ALA A 98 6.46 -3.54 2.90
N TYR A 99 7.45 -4.29 2.43
CA TYR A 99 7.90 -5.51 3.07
C TYR A 99 9.25 -5.31 3.73
N ASP A 100 9.36 -5.71 4.99
CA ASP A 100 10.62 -5.80 5.72
C ASP A 100 11.21 -7.21 5.58
N PRO A 101 12.30 -7.39 4.81
CA PRO A 101 12.90 -8.72 4.62
C PRO A 101 13.65 -9.23 5.85
N ILE A 102 14.06 -8.33 6.77
CA ILE A 102 14.78 -8.69 8.00
C ILE A 102 13.79 -9.17 9.05
N ALA A 103 12.75 -8.38 9.31
CA ALA A 103 11.71 -8.70 10.28
C ALA A 103 10.68 -9.71 9.72
N ARG A 104 10.62 -9.89 8.39
CA ARG A 104 9.61 -10.68 7.67
C ARG A 104 8.20 -10.20 7.95
N LEU A 105 8.03 -8.87 7.93
CA LEU A 105 6.78 -8.18 8.19
C LEU A 105 6.33 -7.40 6.98
N LEU A 106 5.04 -7.49 6.63
CA LEU A 106 4.41 -6.65 5.64
C LEU A 106 3.69 -5.51 6.34
N TYR A 107 4.18 -4.28 6.16
CA TYR A 107 3.52 -3.07 6.62
C TYR A 107 2.49 -2.62 5.60
N ILE A 108 1.36 -2.13 6.11
CA ILE A 108 0.16 -1.85 5.34
C ILE A 108 -0.39 -0.49 5.77
N ALA A 109 -0.56 0.43 4.83
CA ALA A 109 -1.36 1.63 5.01
C ALA A 109 -2.75 1.39 4.44
N ASP A 110 -3.72 1.29 5.33
CA ASP A 110 -5.12 1.13 4.97
C ASP A 110 -5.86 2.45 5.13
N ALA A 111 -6.65 2.82 4.12
CA ALA A 111 -7.36 4.08 4.09
C ALA A 111 -8.34 4.28 5.26
N TYR A 112 -8.85 3.20 5.86
CA TYR A 112 -9.82 3.23 6.95
C TYR A 112 -9.24 2.73 8.29
N TYR A 113 -8.21 1.89 8.24
CA TYR A 113 -7.63 1.24 9.42
C TYR A 113 -6.22 1.76 9.79
N GLY A 114 -5.71 2.78 9.12
CA GLY A 114 -4.45 3.42 9.48
C GLY A 114 -3.23 2.57 9.12
N LEU A 115 -2.23 2.53 10.02
CA LEU A 115 -1.03 1.72 9.81
C LEU A 115 -1.21 0.34 10.48
N LEU A 116 -0.99 -0.72 9.71
CA LEU A 116 -1.07 -2.11 10.14
C LEU A 116 0.19 -2.88 9.76
N VAL A 117 0.33 -4.08 10.34
CA VAL A 117 1.39 -5.02 10.02
C VAL A 117 0.87 -6.45 9.98
N ALA A 118 1.32 -7.23 9.01
CA ALA A 118 1.05 -8.67 8.90
C ALA A 118 2.37 -9.45 8.94
N ASP A 119 2.38 -10.56 9.69
CA ASP A 119 3.49 -11.51 9.69
C ASP A 119 3.34 -12.59 8.61
N SER A 120 4.34 -13.45 8.49
CA SER A 120 4.38 -14.52 7.48
C SER A 120 3.22 -15.51 7.51
N ASN A 121 2.47 -15.62 8.62
CA ASN A 121 1.36 -16.55 8.72
C ASN A 121 0.17 -16.14 7.86
N GLY A 122 0.06 -14.85 7.51
CA GLY A 122 -1.03 -14.28 6.72
C GLY A 122 -2.41 -14.47 7.36
N ARG A 123 -3.09 -13.36 7.72
CA ARG A 123 -4.42 -13.37 8.38
C ARG A 123 -4.91 -11.93 8.58
N LEU A 124 -5.65 -11.66 9.66
CA LEU A 124 -5.95 -10.32 10.11
C LEU A 124 -4.64 -9.57 10.42
N ALA A 125 -4.38 -8.49 9.71
CA ALA A 125 -3.28 -7.60 9.99
C ALA A 125 -3.50 -6.88 11.33
N LYS A 126 -2.44 -6.72 12.10
CA LYS A 126 -2.47 -6.02 13.39
C LYS A 126 -2.39 -4.52 13.15
N GLN A 127 -3.39 -3.78 13.60
CA GLN A 127 -3.33 -2.32 13.64
C GLN A 127 -2.28 -1.85 14.66
N ILE A 128 -1.36 -0.98 14.23
CA ILE A 128 -0.23 -0.48 15.04
C ILE A 128 -0.25 1.03 15.24
N ALA A 129 -0.97 1.79 14.40
CA ALA A 129 -1.25 3.20 14.64
C ALA A 129 -2.54 3.66 13.93
N THR A 130 -3.29 4.55 14.58
CA THR A 130 -4.53 5.16 14.07
C THR A 130 -4.54 6.68 14.12
N GLY A 131 -3.46 7.29 14.60
CA GLY A 131 -3.30 8.73 14.72
C GLY A 131 -1.88 9.10 15.12
N ALA A 132 -1.58 10.38 15.03
CA ALA A 132 -0.34 10.98 15.48
C ALA A 132 -0.65 12.32 16.16
N GLU A 133 0.07 12.64 17.24
CA GLU A 133 -0.04 13.94 17.93
C GLU A 133 -1.46 14.32 18.33
N GLY A 134 -2.27 13.33 18.72
CA GLY A 134 -3.68 13.53 19.12
C GLY A 134 -4.67 13.65 17.96
N GLN A 135 -4.20 13.64 16.70
CA GLN A 135 -5.04 13.72 15.50
C GLN A 135 -5.17 12.33 14.83
N PRO A 136 -6.39 11.77 14.72
CA PRO A 136 -6.62 10.53 13.97
C PRO A 136 -6.19 10.62 12.51
N PHE A 137 -5.82 9.49 11.93
CA PHE A 137 -5.64 9.36 10.48
C PHE A 137 -7.02 9.30 9.80
N VAL A 138 -7.09 9.81 8.57
CA VAL A 138 -8.35 9.87 7.81
C VAL A 138 -8.24 9.10 6.50
N PHE A 139 -7.08 9.15 5.84
CA PHE A 139 -6.82 8.43 4.60
C PHE A 139 -5.32 8.11 4.46
N CYS A 140 -4.88 7.07 5.16
CA CYS A 140 -3.53 6.53 4.94
C CYS A 140 -3.40 5.94 3.52
N ASN A 141 -2.32 6.28 2.84
CA ASN A 141 -2.12 5.92 1.44
C ASN A 141 -0.78 5.21 1.22
N GLY A 142 0.24 5.87 0.65
CA GLY A 142 1.53 5.25 0.38
C GLY A 142 2.39 5.09 1.65
N LEU A 143 3.26 4.08 1.66
CA LEU A 143 4.30 3.93 2.68
C LEU A 143 5.60 3.35 2.10
N ASP A 144 6.71 3.56 2.79
CA ASP A 144 8.01 2.95 2.51
C ASP A 144 8.80 2.73 3.83
N ILE A 145 9.85 1.92 3.77
CA ILE A 145 10.66 1.54 4.93
C ILE A 145 12.09 2.05 4.74
N ASP A 146 12.58 2.82 5.71
CA ASP A 146 14.00 3.18 5.74
C ASP A 146 14.85 1.90 5.86
N PRO A 147 15.73 1.60 4.89
CA PRO A 147 16.51 0.37 4.89
C PRO A 147 17.47 0.26 6.09
N ILE A 148 17.89 1.39 6.68
CA ILE A 148 18.85 1.47 7.78
C ILE A 148 18.13 1.41 9.13
N THR A 149 17.23 2.37 9.39
CA THR A 149 16.58 2.44 10.71
C THR A 149 15.40 1.49 10.85
N ARG A 150 14.87 0.99 9.73
CA ARG A 150 13.64 0.20 9.62
C ARG A 150 12.37 0.96 10.02
N ASN A 151 12.46 2.27 10.22
CA ASN A 151 11.30 3.10 10.47
C ASN A 151 10.40 3.20 9.24
N ILE A 152 9.10 3.32 9.48
CA ILE A 152 8.11 3.33 8.41
C ILE A 152 7.71 4.78 8.15
N PHE A 153 7.84 5.22 6.91
CA PHE A 153 7.37 6.53 6.47
C PHE A 153 6.12 6.33 5.64
N PHE A 154 5.04 7.03 5.98
CA PHE A 154 3.75 6.84 5.33
C PHE A 154 2.99 8.16 5.25
N THR A 155 2.01 8.23 4.35
CA THR A 155 1.21 9.44 4.17
C THR A 155 -0.19 9.25 4.71
N ASP A 156 -0.72 10.32 5.32
CA ASP A 156 -2.16 10.54 5.50
C ASP A 156 -2.56 11.63 4.52
N THR A 157 -3.31 11.24 3.48
CA THR A 157 -3.56 12.07 2.29
C THR A 157 -4.25 13.39 2.63
N SER A 158 -5.12 13.38 3.64
CA SER A 158 -5.89 14.52 4.12
C SER A 158 -6.17 14.31 5.60
N ALA A 159 -6.25 15.38 6.39
CA ALA A 159 -6.77 15.30 7.76
C ALA A 159 -8.30 15.49 7.83
N VAL A 160 -8.97 15.65 6.68
CA VAL A 160 -10.39 16.04 6.58
C VAL A 160 -11.19 15.11 5.66
N TYR A 161 -10.62 14.75 4.50
CA TYR A 161 -11.31 14.08 3.42
C TYR A 161 -10.89 12.61 3.30
N ASP A 162 -11.80 11.70 3.66
CA ASP A 162 -11.64 10.25 3.52
C ASP A 162 -12.04 9.75 2.12
N LEU A 163 -12.00 8.43 1.94
CA LEU A 163 -12.51 7.74 0.75
C LEU A 163 -14.02 7.45 0.78
N ARG A 164 -14.75 7.91 1.79
CA ARG A 164 -16.21 7.72 1.80
C ARG A 164 -16.84 8.59 0.73
N SER A 165 -18.05 8.25 0.32
CA SER A 165 -18.84 9.08 -0.59
C SER A 165 -20.04 9.64 0.14
N SER A 166 -20.54 10.77 -0.36
CA SER A 166 -21.86 11.26 0.02
C SER A 166 -22.62 11.67 -1.24
N PHE A 167 -23.94 11.49 -1.22
CA PHE A 167 -24.80 12.11 -2.21
C PHE A 167 -24.97 13.59 -1.89
N VAL A 168 -24.60 14.46 -2.82
CA VAL A 168 -24.85 15.91 -2.73
C VAL A 168 -25.53 16.33 -4.02
N ASN A 169 -26.73 16.92 -3.92
CA ASN A 169 -27.51 17.37 -5.09
C ASN A 169 -27.66 16.30 -6.19
N LEU A 170 -27.98 15.05 -5.83
CA LEU A 170 -28.10 13.90 -6.73
C LEU A 170 -26.79 13.50 -7.45
N GLN A 171 -25.65 14.13 -7.13
CA GLN A 171 -24.34 13.73 -7.61
C GLN A 171 -23.67 12.82 -6.57
N TYR A 172 -23.15 11.69 -7.04
CA TYR A 172 -22.27 10.85 -6.24
C TYR A 172 -20.88 11.46 -6.20
N LEU A 173 -20.44 11.92 -5.04
CA LEU A 173 -19.13 12.53 -4.87
C LEU A 173 -18.36 11.77 -3.78
N GLN A 174 -17.21 11.21 -4.17
CA GLN A 174 -16.21 10.77 -3.21
C GLN A 174 -15.69 11.99 -2.44
N ASN A 175 -15.54 11.84 -1.14
CA ASN A 175 -15.12 12.92 -0.26
C ASN A 175 -13.68 13.36 -0.58
N SER A 176 -12.83 12.43 -1.00
CA SER A 176 -11.51 12.71 -1.58
C SER A 176 -11.55 13.67 -2.78
N THR A 177 -12.55 13.57 -3.67
CA THR A 177 -12.72 14.51 -4.79
C THR A 177 -13.07 15.92 -4.30
N LYS A 178 -13.80 16.04 -3.17
CA LYS A 178 -14.07 17.35 -2.56
C LYS A 178 -12.80 17.99 -2.01
N GLY A 179 -11.87 17.19 -1.47
CA GLY A 179 -10.56 17.68 -1.05
C GLY A 179 -9.80 18.36 -2.18
N LEU A 180 -9.83 17.76 -3.39
CA LEU A 180 -9.24 18.38 -4.59
C LEU A 180 -9.92 19.71 -4.96
N GLN A 181 -11.25 19.76 -4.91
CA GLN A 181 -12.01 20.98 -5.20
C GLN A 181 -11.78 22.07 -4.16
N ALA A 182 -11.56 21.68 -2.91
CA ALA A 182 -11.28 22.58 -1.80
C ALA A 182 -9.80 23.01 -1.73
N ASN A 183 -8.94 22.52 -2.63
CA ASN A 183 -7.49 22.71 -2.59
C ASN A 183 -6.91 22.34 -1.22
N ASP A 184 -7.30 21.16 -0.72
CA ASP A 184 -6.87 20.66 0.57
C ASP A 184 -5.34 20.55 0.65
N SER A 185 -4.79 21.04 1.76
CA SER A 185 -3.36 21.03 2.07
C SER A 185 -3.08 20.44 3.46
N THR A 186 -4.06 19.75 4.04
CA THR A 186 -3.97 19.15 5.38
C THR A 186 -3.29 17.78 5.41
N GLY A 187 -2.82 17.27 4.27
CA GLY A 187 -2.09 16.02 4.18
C GLY A 187 -0.81 16.03 5.03
N ARG A 188 -0.43 14.86 5.54
CA ARG A 188 0.70 14.66 6.45
C ARG A 188 1.64 13.58 5.93
N LEU A 189 2.94 13.83 6.00
CA LEU A 189 3.96 12.79 5.97
C LEU A 189 4.22 12.38 7.42
N LEU A 190 4.28 11.08 7.68
CA LEU A 190 4.34 10.53 9.02
C LEU A 190 5.50 9.54 9.12
N LYS A 191 6.11 9.47 10.30
CA LYS A 191 7.14 8.49 10.64
C LYS A 191 6.66 7.63 11.80
N TYR A 192 6.61 6.31 11.61
CA TYR A 192 6.49 5.33 12.69
C TYR A 192 7.87 4.83 13.08
N ASP A 193 8.26 5.07 14.34
CA ASP A 193 9.49 4.53 14.89
C ASP A 193 9.25 3.12 15.44
N VAL A 194 9.86 2.12 14.79
CA VAL A 194 9.65 0.70 15.13
C VAL A 194 10.23 0.30 16.49
N ARG A 195 11.10 1.13 17.09
CA ARG A 195 11.69 0.85 18.40
C ARG A 195 10.83 1.38 19.53
N THR A 196 10.22 2.55 19.33
CA THR A 196 9.38 3.20 20.35
C THR A 196 7.88 2.99 20.14
N ASN A 197 7.48 2.46 18.98
CA ASN A 197 6.09 2.31 18.55
C ASN A 197 5.32 3.64 18.54
N GLN A 198 5.98 4.74 18.19
CA GLN A 198 5.40 6.09 18.14
C GLN A 198 5.29 6.59 16.71
N VAL A 199 4.25 7.36 16.42
CA VAL A 199 4.11 8.10 15.16
C VAL A 199 4.31 9.60 15.41
N THR A 200 5.13 10.23 14.57
CA THR A 200 5.35 11.68 14.53
C THR A 200 5.10 12.22 13.12
N VAL A 201 4.78 13.51 13.01
CA VAL A 201 4.70 14.25 11.73
C VAL A 201 6.07 14.77 11.33
#